data_AF-A0A2T2RDT5-F1
#
_entry.id   AF-A0A2T2RDT5-F1
#
_cell.length_a   1.000
_cell.length_b   1.000
_cell.length_c   1.000
_cell.angle_alpha   90.00
_cell.angle_beta   90.00
_cell.angle_gamma   90.00
#
_symmetry.space_group_name_H-M   'P 1'
#
loop_
_entity.id
_entity.type
_entity.pdbx_description
1 polymer ?
#
loop_
_entity_poly.entity_id
_entity_poly.type
_entity_poly.pdbx_seq_one_letter_code
_entity_poly.pdbx_strand_id
1 'polypeptide(L)'
;MLVVACQTSPGSQDASQIGECRQIEHAKGVACLPPEPERIVILDAFSLETALALGVEPVGAPGRYFSHLKEISSSEKGNLDQVQDIGWPPNLEKIVALDPDLILGIDASVHSQNL
;
A
#
# COMPACT_ATOMS: atom_id res chain seq x y z
N MET A 1 -13.09 -43.65 -16.01
CA MET A 1 -12.06 -43.61 -14.95
C MET A 1 -10.79 -43.08 -15.59
N LEU A 2 -10.44 -41.82 -15.36
CA LEU A 2 -9.25 -41.18 -15.90
C LEU A 2 -8.43 -40.70 -14.70
N VAL A 3 -7.16 -41.10 -14.63
CA VAL A 3 -6.23 -40.67 -13.58
C VAL A 3 -5.14 -39.84 -14.27
N VAL A 4 -4.96 -38.59 -13.84
CA VAL A 4 -3.90 -37.69 -14.30
C VAL A 4 -2.86 -37.56 -13.19
N ALA A 5 -1.59 -37.71 -13.55
CA ALA A 5 -0.44 -37.44 -12.69
C ALA A 5 0.44 -36.38 -13.36
N CYS A 6 0.79 -35.30 -12.65
CA CYS A 6 1.79 -34.34 -13.08
C CYS A 6 3.03 -34.47 -12.19
N GLN A 7 4.15 -34.88 -12.79
CA GLN A 7 5.49 -34.67 -12.27
C GLN A 7 5.81 -33.17 -12.34
N THR A 8 6.19 -32.57 -11.21
CA THR A 8 6.74 -31.21 -11.17
C THR A 8 8.25 -31.28 -10.95
N SER A 9 9.03 -31.03 -12.00
CA SER A 9 10.42 -30.56 -11.85
C SER A 9 10.41 -29.04 -11.59
N PRO A 10 11.32 -28.51 -10.76
CA PRO A 10 11.33 -27.09 -10.43
C PRO A 10 12.12 -26.34 -11.49
N GLY A 11 11.44 -25.56 -12.32
CA GLY A 11 12.13 -24.72 -13.29
C GLY A 11 11.19 -24.04 -14.25
N SER A 12 11.12 -22.71 -14.13
CA SER A 12 10.33 -21.76 -14.92
C SER A 12 8.92 -21.56 -14.36
N GLN A 13 8.82 -20.60 -13.44
CA GLN A 13 7.55 -19.94 -13.20
C GLN A 13 7.17 -19.18 -14.47
N ASP A 14 6.05 -19.64 -15.00
CA ASP A 14 5.34 -19.20 -16.17
C ASP A 14 5.05 -17.69 -16.09
N ALA A 15 5.78 -16.92 -16.90
CA ALA A 15 5.44 -15.54 -17.22
C ALA A 15 4.31 -15.55 -18.25
N SER A 16 3.10 -15.87 -17.80
CA SER A 16 1.90 -15.82 -18.64
C SER A 16 0.82 -15.01 -17.96
N GLN A 17 0.68 -13.77 -18.45
CA GLN A 17 -0.48 -12.87 -18.30
C GLN A 17 -0.68 -12.24 -16.91
N ILE A 18 0.33 -11.54 -16.40
CA ILE A 18 0.09 -10.44 -15.45
C ILE A 18 0.05 -9.17 -16.31
N GLY A 19 -1.02 -8.37 -16.22
CA GLY A 19 -1.09 -7.07 -16.88
C GLY A 19 0.19 -6.27 -16.61
N GLU A 20 0.57 -5.38 -17.53
CA GLU A 20 1.78 -4.57 -17.41
C GLU A 20 1.89 -4.04 -15.97
N CYS A 21 2.92 -4.43 -15.23
CA CYS A 21 3.09 -4.03 -13.84
C CYS A 21 4.52 -3.54 -13.60
N ARG A 22 4.67 -2.54 -12.73
CA ARG A 22 5.97 -2.01 -12.34
C ARG A 22 6.51 -2.83 -11.18
N GLN A 23 7.65 -3.48 -11.39
CA GLN A 23 8.36 -4.16 -10.31
C GLN A 23 9.09 -3.15 -9.44
N ILE A 24 8.81 -3.18 -8.13
CA ILE A 24 9.44 -2.33 -7.13
C ILE A 24 10.09 -3.22 -6.06
N GLU A 25 11.39 -3.04 -5.85
CA GLU A 25 12.12 -3.67 -4.74
C GLU A 25 11.85 -2.93 -3.42
N HIS A 26 11.66 -3.69 -2.34
CA HIS A 26 11.51 -3.19 -0.99
C HIS A 26 12.10 -4.18 0.03
N ALA A 27 12.14 -3.81 1.31
CA ALA A 27 12.78 -4.61 2.36
C ALA A 27 12.23 -6.06 2.53
N LYS A 28 11.06 -6.37 1.96
CA LYS A 28 10.43 -7.70 2.01
C LYS A 28 10.47 -8.45 0.66
N GLY A 29 11.16 -7.93 -0.35
CA GLY A 29 11.28 -8.57 -1.67
C GLY A 29 10.87 -7.64 -2.80
N VAL A 30 10.16 -8.19 -3.79
CA VAL A 30 9.70 -7.45 -4.98
C VAL A 30 8.19 -7.46 -5.02
N ALA A 31 7.59 -6.29 -5.21
CA ALA A 31 6.16 -6.13 -5.46
C ALA A 31 5.90 -5.75 -6.91
N CYS A 32 4.85 -6.32 -7.50
CA CYS A 32 4.33 -6.00 -8.83
C CYS A 32 3.18 -5.00 -8.64
N LEU A 33 3.42 -3.73 -8.95
CA LEU A 33 2.45 -2.65 -8.78
C LEU A 33 1.73 -2.35 -10.10
N PRO A 34 0.45 -1.93 -10.05
CA PRO A 34 -0.21 -1.39 -11.25
C PRO A 34 0.59 -0.20 -11.81
N PRO A 35 0.59 0.04 -13.13
CA PRO A 35 1.33 1.15 -13.74
C PRO A 35 0.92 2.51 -13.18
N GLU A 36 -0.36 2.64 -12.85
CA GLU A 36 -1.01 3.84 -12.33
C GLU A 36 -2.02 3.44 -11.24
N PRO A 37 -1.64 3.48 -9.96
CA PRO A 37 -2.56 3.23 -8.84
C PRO A 37 -3.48 4.44 -8.63
N GLU A 38 -4.78 4.19 -8.54
CA GLU A 38 -5.82 5.20 -8.35
C GLU A 38 -6.41 5.18 -6.93
N ARG A 39 -6.39 4.03 -6.24
CA ARG A 39 -7.04 3.82 -4.93
C ARG A 39 -6.01 3.44 -3.88
N ILE A 40 -5.27 4.44 -3.41
CA ILE A 40 -4.16 4.25 -2.49
C ILE A 40 -4.63 4.35 -1.04
N VAL A 41 -4.32 3.34 -0.22
CA VAL A 41 -4.45 3.38 1.24
C VAL A 41 -3.07 3.54 1.86
N ILE A 42 -2.93 4.43 2.84
CA ILE A 42 -1.67 4.69 3.54
C ILE A 42 -1.79 4.30 5.00
N LEU A 43 -0.79 3.59 5.54
CA LEU A 43 -0.86 3.00 6.88
C LEU A 43 -0.13 3.79 7.97
N ASP A 44 0.72 4.76 7.61
CA ASP A 44 1.58 5.50 8.54
C ASP A 44 1.70 6.99 8.20
N ALA A 45 2.19 7.78 9.16
CA ALA A 45 2.30 9.23 9.04
C ALA A 45 3.33 9.68 7.99
N PHE A 46 4.50 9.03 7.92
CA PHE A 46 5.58 9.44 7.02
C PHE A 46 5.21 9.22 5.56
N SER A 47 4.63 8.05 5.27
CA SER A 47 4.08 7.74 3.94
C SER A 47 2.96 8.70 3.57
N LEU A 48 2.11 9.11 4.53
CA LEU A 48 1.00 10.02 4.29
C LEU A 48 1.48 11.43 3.97
N GLU A 49 2.42 11.95 4.75
CA GLU A 49 3.09 13.23 4.48
C GLU A 49 3.78 13.24 3.12
N THR A 50 4.48 12.16 2.79
CA THR A 50 5.19 12.02 1.51
C THR A 50 4.23 12.00 0.33
N ALA A 51 3.14 11.23 0.43
CA ALA A 51 2.12 11.15 -0.61
C ALA A 51 1.48 12.53 -0.87
N LEU A 52 1.05 13.21 0.19
CA LEU A 52 0.47 14.56 0.08
C LEU A 52 1.46 15.57 -0.52
N ALA A 53 2.74 15.50 -0.14
CA ALA A 53 3.79 16.35 -0.70
C ALA A 53 4.03 16.11 -2.20
N LEU A 54 3.74 14.91 -2.69
CA LEU A 54 3.78 14.56 -4.12
C LEU A 54 2.46 14.82 -4.85
N GLY A 55 1.45 15.37 -4.16
CA GLY A 55 0.12 15.62 -4.73
C GLY A 55 -0.75 14.37 -4.84
N VAL A 56 -0.41 13.29 -4.15
CA VAL A 56 -1.19 12.05 -4.10
C VAL A 56 -2.22 12.14 -2.97
N GLU A 57 -3.49 11.98 -3.31
CA GLU A 57 -4.61 11.96 -2.36
C GLU A 57 -5.04 10.50 -2.09
N PRO A 58 -4.82 9.95 -0.89
CA PRO A 58 -5.21 8.58 -0.59
C PRO A 58 -6.72 8.45 -0.34
N VAL A 59 -7.29 7.28 -0.61
CA VAL A 59 -8.71 6.99 -0.28
C VAL A 59 -8.91 6.68 1.20
N GLY A 60 -7.83 6.32 1.92
CA GLY A 60 -7.87 6.09 3.35
C GLY A 60 -6.52 6.16 4.05
N ALA A 61 -6.52 6.66 5.28
CA ALA A 61 -5.37 6.71 6.17
C ALA A 61 -5.79 6.85 7.65
N PRO A 62 -4.89 6.66 8.64
CA PRO A 62 -5.26 6.78 10.04
C PRO A 62 -5.63 8.23 10.40
N GLY A 63 -6.88 8.45 10.80
CA GLY A 63 -7.45 9.78 11.04
C GLY A 63 -6.76 10.56 12.15
N ARG A 64 -6.03 9.88 13.03
CA ARG A 64 -5.21 10.49 14.09
C ARG A 64 -4.15 11.48 13.57
N TYR A 65 -3.79 11.42 12.29
CA TYR A 65 -2.81 12.33 11.67
C TYR A 65 -3.46 13.53 10.97
N PHE A 66 -4.79 13.52 10.76
CA PHE A 66 -5.44 14.52 9.91
C PHE A 66 -5.39 15.93 10.48
N SER A 67 -5.51 16.08 11.80
CA SER A 67 -5.42 17.41 12.44
C SER A 67 -4.04 18.04 12.24
N HIS A 68 -2.98 17.27 12.54
CA HIS A 68 -1.60 17.71 12.33
C HIS A 68 -1.34 18.07 10.87
N LEU A 69 -1.80 17.23 9.95
CA LEU A 69 -1.59 17.44 8.52
C LEU A 69 -2.35 18.63 7.97
N LYS A 70 -3.56 18.91 8.47
CA LYS A 70 -4.31 20.13 8.14
C LYS A 70 -3.60 21.41 8.61
N GLU A 71 -2.86 21.35 9.72
CA GLU A 71 -2.09 22.49 10.21
C GLU A 71 -0.84 22.78 9.35
N ILE A 72 -0.19 21.76 8.82
CA ILE A 72 1.06 21.90 8.03
C ILE A 72 0.83 21.92 6.51
N SER A 73 -0.37 21.53 6.08
CA SER A 73 -0.86 21.68 4.71
C SER A 73 -1.38 23.11 4.54
N SER A 74 -0.47 24.03 4.18
CA SER A 74 -0.89 25.22 3.44
C SER A 74 -1.77 24.73 2.30
N SER A 75 -2.96 25.31 2.16
CA SER A 75 -4.15 24.95 1.34
C SER A 75 -3.96 24.34 -0.08
N GLU A 76 -2.75 24.12 -0.54
CA GLU A 76 -2.36 23.50 -1.81
C GLU A 76 -1.92 22.02 -1.69
N LYS A 77 -1.68 21.45 -0.49
CA LYS A 77 -1.11 20.08 -0.36
C LYS A 77 -2.12 18.92 -0.24
N GLY A 78 -3.33 19.09 -0.75
CA GLY A 78 -4.31 18.00 -0.89
C GLY A 78 -5.51 18.07 0.05
N ASN A 79 -6.62 17.50 -0.41
CA ASN A 79 -7.92 17.53 0.25
C ASN A 79 -8.09 16.36 1.22
N LEU A 80 -7.68 16.56 2.48
CA LEU A 80 -7.87 15.59 3.55
C LEU A 80 -9.35 15.32 3.91
N ASP A 81 -10.29 16.14 3.44
CA ASP A 81 -11.71 15.96 3.77
C ASP A 81 -12.33 14.74 3.07
N GLN A 82 -11.69 14.24 2.01
CA GLN A 82 -12.14 13.04 1.28
C GLN A 82 -11.45 11.75 1.74
N VAL A 83 -10.41 11.86 2.58
CA VAL A 83 -9.65 10.69 3.06
C VAL A 83 -10.41 10.02 4.19
N GLN A 84 -10.73 8.73 4.04
CA GLN A 84 -11.46 7.99 5.06
C GLN A 84 -10.55 7.56 6.22
N ASP A 85 -11.03 7.75 7.45
CA ASP A 85 -10.34 7.28 8.65
C ASP A 85 -10.44 5.76 8.78
N ILE A 86 -9.33 5.07 8.52
CA ILE A 86 -9.19 3.62 8.67
C ILE A 86 -8.94 3.18 10.12
N GLY A 87 -8.81 4.12 11.06
CA GLY A 87 -8.59 3.87 12.48
C GLY A 87 -7.12 3.67 12.88
N TRP A 88 -6.89 3.56 14.19
CA TRP A 88 -5.60 3.19 14.77
C TRP A 88 -5.78 2.22 15.97
N PRO A 89 -5.17 1.03 15.95
CA PRO A 89 -4.47 0.39 14.82
C PRO A 89 -5.33 0.31 13.54
N PRO A 90 -4.73 0.19 12.34
CA PRO A 90 -5.49 0.14 11.10
C PRO A 90 -6.53 -0.98 11.11
N ASN A 91 -7.78 -0.64 10.79
CA ASN A 91 -8.87 -1.61 10.72
C ASN A 91 -8.93 -2.25 9.31
N LEU A 92 -8.75 -3.57 9.25
CA LEU A 92 -8.69 -4.30 7.98
C LEU A 92 -10.02 -4.30 7.23
N GLU A 93 -11.15 -4.36 7.93
CA GLU A 93 -12.48 -4.34 7.30
C GLU A 93 -12.74 -3.01 6.59
N LYS A 94 -12.33 -1.89 7.20
CA LYS A 94 -12.37 -0.57 6.58
C LYS A 94 -11.46 -0.51 5.36
N ILE A 95 -10.23 -1.02 5.46
CA ILE A 95 -9.29 -1.02 4.33
C ILE A 95 -9.85 -1.83 3.16
N VAL A 96 -10.39 -3.03 3.41
CA VAL A 96 -10.99 -3.86 2.36
C VAL A 96 -12.24 -3.20 1.77
N ALA A 97 -13.06 -2.54 2.59
CA ALA A 97 -14.24 -1.81 2.11
C ALA A 97 -13.88 -0.61 1.20
N LEU A 98 -12.66 -0.09 1.30
CA LEU A 98 -12.14 0.93 0.40
C LEU A 98 -11.68 0.38 -0.95
N ASP A 99 -11.64 -0.95 -1.16
CA ASP A 99 -11.22 -1.58 -2.41
C ASP A 99 -9.93 -0.95 -3.01
N PRO A 100 -8.80 -0.93 -2.28
CA PRO A 100 -7.58 -0.29 -2.73
C PRO A 100 -6.82 -1.13 -3.76
N ASP A 101 -6.13 -0.46 -4.68
CA ASP A 101 -5.21 -1.08 -5.63
C ASP A 101 -3.74 -1.00 -5.19
N LEU A 102 -3.44 -0.18 -4.18
CA LEU A 102 -2.15 -0.07 -3.54
C LEU A 102 -2.31 0.25 -2.05
N ILE A 103 -1.60 -0.50 -1.20
CA ILE A 103 -1.46 -0.20 0.23
C ILE A 103 0.00 0.14 0.51
N LEU A 104 0.24 1.36 1.00
CA LEU A 104 1.57 1.89 1.28
C LEU A 104 1.80 2.00 2.79
N GLY A 105 2.93 1.48 3.25
CA GLY A 105 3.38 1.64 4.61
C GLY A 105 4.87 1.37 4.75
N ILE A 106 5.50 2.00 5.74
CA ILE A 106 6.89 1.72 6.08
C ILE A 106 7.01 0.48 6.97
N ASP A 107 8.09 -0.27 6.79
CA ASP A 107 8.49 -1.28 7.76
C ASP A 107 9.07 -0.59 8.99
N ALA A 108 8.23 -0.41 10.02
CA ALA A 108 8.65 0.15 11.30
C ALA A 108 9.28 -0.90 12.23
N SER A 109 9.56 -2.13 11.75
CA SER A 109 10.31 -3.08 12.55
C SER A 109 11.74 -2.58 12.72
N VAL A 110 11.98 -1.92 13.85
CA VAL A 110 13.31 -1.86 14.46
C VAL A 110 13.65 -3.31 14.75
N HIS A 111 14.39 -3.95 13.85
CA HIS A 111 15.02 -5.22 14.14
C HIS A 111 15.94 -4.93 15.33
N SER A 112 15.50 -5.30 16.54
CA SER A 112 16.40 -5.51 17.65
C SER A 112 17.29 -6.67 17.20
N GLN A 113 18.34 -6.32 16.45
CA GLN A 113 19.56 -7.10 16.45
C GLN A 113 19.93 -7.16 17.93
N ASN A 114 19.67 -8.31 18.56
CA ASN A 114 20.09 -8.61 19.92
C ASN A 114 21.53 -8.12 20.09
N LEU A 115 21.71 -7.08 20.91
CA LEU A 115 22.99 -6.75 21.53
C LEU A 115 23.21 -7.67 22.72
#